data_AF-A0A932KB13-F1
#
_entry.id   AF-A0A932KB13-F1
#
_cell.length_a   1.000
_cell.length_b   1.000
_cell.length_c   1.000
_cell.angle_alpha   90.00
_cell.angle_beta   90.00
_cell.angle_gamma   90.00
#
_symmetry.space_group_name_H-M   'P 1'
#
loop_
_entity.id
_entity.type
_entity.pdbx_description
1 polymer ?
#
loop_
_entity_poly.entity_id
_entity_poly.type
_entity_poly.pdbx_seq_one_letter_code
_entity_poly.pdbx_strand_id
1 'polypeptide(L)'
;MSIDACIAHAIHSDLDILEALPEVHEIPVDDLEPYIERFVVNVQESLYNVIVEQGERYLRSKDAAGLCATCLEAGIGIPPSMLLKMCQTIMQLSELDAKFILDTEDGKSLYYVKMSISIAA
;
A
#
# COMPACT_ATOMS: atom_id res chain seq x y z
N MET A 1 7.43 -8.81 4.23
CA MET A 1 6.12 -8.39 4.71
C MET A 1 5.08 -8.67 3.64
N SER A 2 3.97 -9.34 3.99
CA SER A 2 2.81 -9.42 3.09
C SER A 2 2.28 -8.02 2.81
N ILE A 3 1.54 -7.85 1.71
CA ILE A 3 0.95 -6.55 1.37
C ILE A 3 0.05 -6.03 2.49
N ASP A 4 -0.66 -6.92 3.19
CA ASP A 4 -1.46 -6.60 4.39
C ASP A 4 -0.64 -5.92 5.47
N ALA A 5 0.57 -6.43 5.74
CA ALA A 5 1.43 -5.88 6.77
C ALA A 5 2.00 -4.51 6.35
N CYS A 6 2.29 -4.31 5.06
CA CYS A 6 2.70 -3.01 4.54
C CYS A 6 1.57 -1.97 4.63
N ILE A 7 0.34 -2.35 4.26
CA ILE A 7 -0.84 -1.49 4.36
C ILE A 7 -1.12 -1.14 5.82
N ALA A 8 -1.14 -2.13 6.71
CA ALA A 8 -1.36 -1.90 8.14
C ALA A 8 -0.31 -0.94 8.74
N HIS A 9 0.95 -1.09 8.34
CA HIS A 9 2.01 -0.17 8.79
C HIS A 9 1.79 1.25 8.27
N ALA A 10 1.49 1.42 6.98
CA ALA A 10 1.26 2.73 6.38
C ALA A 10 0.03 3.43 6.99
N ILE A 11 -1.04 2.69 7.28
CA ILE A 11 -2.19 3.19 8.04
C ILE A 11 -1.72 3.66 9.42
N HIS A 12 -0.96 2.85 10.14
CA HIS A 12 -0.51 3.20 11.48
C HIS A 12 0.43 4.42 11.50
N SER A 13 1.29 4.59 10.50
CA SER A 13 2.30 5.65 10.47
C SER A 13 1.80 6.96 9.86
N ASP A 14 0.92 6.89 8.86
CA ASP A 14 0.64 8.03 7.99
C ASP A 14 -0.83 8.50 8.06
N LEU A 15 -1.75 7.70 8.61
CA LEU A 15 -3.16 8.07 8.73
C LEU A 15 -3.36 9.06 9.88
N ASP A 16 -3.73 10.30 9.54
CA ASP A 16 -4.22 11.27 10.52
C ASP A 16 -5.76 11.22 10.55
N ILE A 17 -6.30 10.63 11.61
CA ILE A 17 -7.75 10.45 11.79
C ILE A 17 -8.49 11.80 11.86
N LEU A 18 -7.89 12.85 12.43
CA LEU A 18 -8.57 14.14 12.55
C LEU A 18 -8.64 14.86 11.21
N GLU A 19 -7.62 14.71 10.37
CA GLU A 19 -7.62 15.25 9.01
C GLU A 19 -8.52 14.42 8.08
N ALA A 20 -8.57 13.09 8.26
CA ALA A 20 -9.38 12.19 7.44
C ALA A 20 -10.88 12.22 7.80
N LEU A 21 -11.22 12.43 9.08
CA LEU A 21 -12.58 12.45 9.61
C LEU A 21 -12.82 13.76 10.39
N PRO A 22 -13.00 14.91 9.73
CA PRO A 22 -13.25 16.17 10.42
C PRO A 22 -14.51 16.17 11.29
N GLU A 23 -15.50 15.33 10.95
CA GLU A 23 -16.75 15.14 11.70
C GLU A 23 -16.58 14.40 13.03
N VAL A 24 -15.41 13.83 13.30
CA VAL A 24 -15.13 13.04 14.51
C VAL A 24 -15.36 13.83 15.81
N HIS A 25 -15.28 15.17 15.73
CA HIS A 25 -15.58 16.08 16.84
C HIS A 25 -17.07 16.15 17.21
N GLU A 26 -17.95 15.74 16.31
CA GLU A 26 -19.41 15.77 16.50
C GLU A 26 -19.94 14.42 17.00
N ILE A 27 -19.10 13.39 17.05
CA ILE A 27 -19.46 12.03 17.44
C ILE A 27 -19.44 11.92 18.98
N PRO A 28 -20.47 11.34 19.61
CA PRO A 28 -20.45 11.02 21.03
C PRO A 28 -19.26 10.14 21.40
N VAL A 29 -18.62 10.39 22.55
CA VAL A 29 -17.42 9.65 22.98
C VAL A 29 -17.66 8.13 22.99
N ASP A 30 -18.86 7.70 23.38
CA ASP A 30 -19.23 6.28 23.44
C ASP A 30 -19.27 5.60 22.06
N ASP A 31 -19.52 6.37 20.99
CA ASP A 31 -19.60 5.89 19.60
C ASP A 31 -18.29 6.13 18.80
N LEU A 32 -17.32 6.84 19.39
CA LEU A 32 -16.12 7.32 18.73
C LEU A 32 -15.19 6.18 18.30
N GLU A 33 -14.86 5.29 19.22
CA GLU A 33 -13.96 4.17 18.99
C GLU A 33 -14.51 3.20 17.92
N PRO A 34 -15.77 2.73 18.00
CA PRO A 34 -16.38 1.91 16.94
C PRO A 34 -16.40 2.59 15.57
N TYR A 35 -16.61 3.91 15.53
CA TYR A 35 -16.62 4.66 14.27
C TYR A 35 -15.24 4.69 13.61
N ILE A 36 -14.21 5.02 14.39
CA ILE A 36 -12.83 5.06 13.90
C ILE A 36 -12.37 3.66 13.48
N GLU A 37 -12.66 2.63 14.27
CA GLU A 37 -12.31 1.24 13.94
C GLU A 37 -12.90 0.84 12.59
N ARG A 38 -14.20 1.11 12.39
CA ARG A 38 -14.89 0.79 11.13
C ARG A 38 -14.29 1.55 9.95
N PHE A 39 -13.94 2.82 10.14
CA PHE A 39 -13.27 3.60 9.11
C PHE A 39 -11.91 3.00 8.71
N VAL A 40 -11.07 2.67 9.71
CA VAL A 40 -9.76 2.07 9.48
C VAL A 40 -9.86 0.73 8.74
N VAL A 41 -10.81 -0.13 9.15
CA VAL A 41 -11.04 -1.42 8.47
C VAL A 41 -11.46 -1.20 7.01
N ASN A 42 -12.41 -0.29 6.75
CA ASN A 42 -12.85 0.01 5.39
C ASN A 42 -11.70 0.52 4.51
N VAL A 43 -10.84 1.38 5.06
CA VAL A 43 -9.64 1.89 4.38
C VAL A 43 -8.69 0.75 4.05
N GLN A 44 -8.41 -0.11 5.02
CA GLN A 44 -7.50 -1.25 4.85
C GLN A 44 -7.99 -2.20 3.78
N GLU A 45 -9.27 -2.59 3.81
CA GLU A 45 -9.89 -3.46 2.82
C GLU A 45 -9.88 -2.82 1.43
N SER A 46 -10.22 -1.53 1.34
CA SER A 46 -10.24 -0.81 0.06
C SER A 46 -8.85 -0.73 -0.57
N LEU A 47 -7.83 -0.39 0.23
CA LEU A 47 -6.44 -0.36 -0.22
C LEU A 47 -5.97 -1.74 -0.65
N TYR A 48 -6.27 -2.77 0.13
CA TYR A 48 -5.90 -4.14 -0.20
C TYR A 48 -6.48 -4.57 -1.55
N ASN A 49 -7.79 -4.38 -1.75
CA ASN A 49 -8.48 -4.76 -2.97
C ASN A 49 -7.87 -4.04 -4.20
N VAL A 50 -7.68 -2.72 -4.12
CA VAL A 50 -7.10 -1.94 -5.22
C VAL A 50 -5.66 -2.36 -5.53
N ILE A 51 -4.85 -2.58 -4.50
CA ILE A 51 -3.44 -2.94 -4.68
C ILE A 51 -3.29 -4.36 -5.26
N VAL A 52 -4.12 -5.30 -4.82
CA VAL A 52 -4.11 -6.68 -5.33
C VAL A 52 -4.62 -6.74 -6.78
N GLU A 53 -5.66 -5.99 -7.12
CA GLU A 53 -6.24 -6.01 -8.47
C GLU A 53 -5.43 -5.22 -9.50
N GLN A 54 -4.91 -4.06 -9.12
CA GLN A 54 -4.34 -3.07 -10.06
C GLN A 54 -2.96 -2.56 -9.64
N GLY A 55 -2.53 -2.83 -8.41
CA GLY A 55 -1.32 -2.27 -7.81
C GLY A 55 -0.01 -2.90 -8.26
N GLU A 56 -0.01 -4.17 -8.73
CA GLU A 56 1.23 -4.88 -9.06
C GLU A 56 2.10 -4.12 -10.08
N ARG A 57 1.46 -3.51 -11.09
CA ARG A 57 2.16 -2.72 -12.12
C ARG A 57 2.91 -1.53 -11.51
N TYR A 58 2.30 -0.86 -10.54
CA TYR A 58 2.84 0.34 -9.90
C TYR A 58 3.92 0.01 -8.88
N LEU A 59 3.72 -1.06 -8.10
CA LEU A 59 4.72 -1.59 -7.18
C LEU A 59 6.00 -1.98 -7.95
N ARG A 60 5.85 -2.62 -9.12
CA ARG A 60 6.97 -2.97 -9.99
C ARG A 60 7.65 -1.77 -10.64
N SER A 61 6.87 -0.79 -11.12
CA SER A 61 7.41 0.41 -11.78
C SER A 61 7.89 1.49 -10.81
N LYS A 62 7.79 1.23 -9.51
CA LYS A 62 8.14 2.18 -8.44
C LYS A 62 7.33 3.48 -8.46
N ASP A 63 6.07 3.41 -8.89
CA ASP A 63 5.24 4.59 -9.11
C ASP A 63 4.16 4.76 -8.02
N ALA A 64 4.54 5.45 -6.93
CA ALA A 64 3.63 5.75 -5.83
C ALA A 64 2.51 6.72 -6.24
N ALA A 65 2.78 7.62 -7.18
CA ALA A 65 1.78 8.58 -7.65
C ALA A 65 0.71 7.90 -8.51
N GLY A 66 1.11 6.97 -9.39
CA GLY A 66 0.20 6.14 -10.16
C GLY A 66 -0.65 5.21 -9.30
N LEU A 67 -0.06 4.63 -8.24
CA LEU A 67 -0.81 3.85 -7.26
C LEU A 67 -1.84 4.72 -6.54
N CYS A 68 -1.45 5.90 -6.07
CA CYS A 68 -2.33 6.86 -5.41
C CYS A 68 -3.49 7.29 -6.33
N ALA A 69 -3.21 7.59 -7.60
CA ALA A 69 -4.24 7.94 -8.58
C ALA A 69 -5.29 6.83 -8.74
N THR A 70 -4.84 5.57 -8.79
CA THR A 70 -5.74 4.40 -8.89
C THR A 70 -6.59 4.24 -7.64
N CYS A 71 -5.99 4.43 -6.46
CA CYS A 71 -6.70 4.44 -5.18
C CYS A 71 -7.75 5.56 -5.10
N LEU A 72 -7.46 6.74 -5.64
CA LEU A 72 -8.42 7.85 -5.72
C LEU A 72 -9.57 7.54 -6.69
N GLU A 73 -9.27 6.97 -7.86
CA GLU A 73 -10.28 6.56 -8.84
C GLU A 73 -11.21 5.47 -8.29
N ALA A 74 -10.70 4.60 -7.42
CA ALA A 74 -11.49 3.60 -6.70
C ALA A 74 -12.38 4.18 -5.59
N GLY A 75 -12.25 5.47 -5.28
CA GLY A 75 -13.09 6.17 -4.30
C GLY A 75 -12.68 6.00 -2.85
N ILE A 76 -11.38 5.77 -2.57
CA ILE A 76 -10.88 5.72 -1.19
C ILE A 76 -11.04 7.09 -0.53
N GLY A 77 -11.82 7.15 0.55
CA GLY A 77 -12.20 8.37 1.26
C GLY A 77 -11.11 8.98 2.14
N ILE A 78 -9.87 9.09 1.63
CA ILE A 78 -8.73 9.67 2.34
C ILE A 78 -8.24 10.92 1.59
N PRO A 79 -7.81 11.99 2.29
CA PRO A 79 -7.18 13.14 1.67
C PRO A 79 -6.01 12.73 0.72
N PRO A 80 -5.93 13.29 -0.51
CA PRO A 80 -4.93 12.88 -1.50
C PRO A 80 -3.47 12.97 -1.04
N SER A 81 -3.15 14.00 -0.25
CA SER A 81 -1.83 14.21 0.35
C SER A 81 -1.42 13.06 1.27
N MET A 82 -2.35 12.57 2.07
CA MET A 82 -2.15 11.49 3.02
C MET A 82 -2.10 10.14 2.32
N LEU A 83 -3.02 9.91 1.39
CA LEU A 83 -3.04 8.69 0.57
C LEU A 83 -1.73 8.53 -0.22
N LEU A 84 -1.17 9.61 -0.76
CA LEU A 84 0.12 9.58 -1.43
C LEU A 84 1.26 9.16 -0.48
N LYS A 85 1.30 9.67 0.75
CA LYS A 85 2.30 9.26 1.76
C LYS A 85 2.16 7.77 2.08
N MET A 86 0.93 7.29 2.31
CA MET A 86 0.67 5.88 2.55
C MET A 86 1.15 5.00 1.39
N CYS A 87 0.87 5.38 0.14
CA CYS A 87 1.36 4.67 -1.03
C CYS A 87 2.91 4.66 -1.08
N GLN A 88 3.57 5.77 -0.75
CA GLN A 88 5.04 5.82 -0.67
C GLN A 88 5.58 4.87 0.41
N THR A 89 4.97 4.86 1.60
CA THR A 89 5.37 3.98 2.71
C THR A 89 5.18 2.51 2.36
N ILE A 90 4.03 2.14 1.77
CA ILE A 90 3.77 0.77 1.29
C ILE A 90 4.87 0.33 0.33
N MET A 91 5.24 1.20 -0.62
CA MET A 91 6.29 0.90 -1.59
C MET A 91 7.68 0.73 -0.94
N GLN A 92 8.04 1.60 0.00
CA GLN A 92 9.29 1.47 0.74
C GLN A 92 9.37 0.16 1.54
N LEU A 93 8.27 -0.25 2.16
CA LEU A 93 8.20 -1.50 2.92
C LEU A 93 8.23 -2.74 2.01
N SER A 94 7.61 -2.65 0.83
CA SER A 94 7.71 -3.70 -0.20
C SER A 94 9.14 -3.85 -0.75
N GLU A 95 9.97 -2.80 -0.74
CA GLU A 95 11.38 -2.89 -1.15
C GLU A 95 12.28 -3.57 -0.11
N LEU A 96 12.00 -3.43 1.18
CA LEU A 96 12.80 -4.02 2.26
C LEU A 96 12.85 -5.55 2.17
N ASP A 97 11.75 -6.20 1.75
CA ASP A 97 11.72 -7.63 1.46
C ASP A 97 12.56 -8.00 0.23
N ALA A 98 12.55 -7.16 -0.82
CA ALA A 98 13.30 -7.42 -2.05
C ALA A 98 14.83 -7.38 -1.81
N LYS A 99 15.30 -6.58 -0.85
CA LYS A 99 16.70 -6.62 -0.38
C LYS A 99 17.01 -7.85 0.47
N PHE A 100 16.06 -8.33 1.27
CA PHE A 100 16.26 -9.51 2.13
C PHE A 100 16.43 -10.82 1.34
N ILE A 101 15.98 -10.87 0.07
CA ILE A 101 16.20 -12.01 -0.84
C ILE A 101 17.62 -12.00 -1.46
N LEU A 102 18.34 -10.88 -1.43
CA LEU A 102 19.68 -10.74 -2.04
C LEU A 102 20.83 -11.01 -1.07
N ASP A 103 20.62 -10.87 0.24
CA ASP A 103 21.62 -11.15 1.28
C ASP A 103 21.36 -12.50 1.96
N THR A 104 21.59 -13.59 1.22
CA THR A 104 21.83 -14.91 1.85
C THR A 104 23.34 -15.15 1.96
N GLU A 105 23.83 -15.44 3.17
CA GLU A 105 25.23 -15.80 3.46
C GLU A 105 25.71 -17.09 2.74
N ASP A 106 24.85 -17.77 1.97
CA ASP A 106 25.13 -19.03 1.28
C ASP A 106 25.22 -18.92 -0.26
N GLY A 107 25.22 -17.71 -0.83
CA GLY A 107 25.72 -17.49 -2.20
C GLY A 107 25.07 -18.31 -3.34
N LYS A 108 23.76 -18.61 -3.26
CA LYS A 108 23.02 -19.24 -4.38
C LYS A 108 21.83 -18.40 -4.82
N SER A 109 22.02 -17.65 -5.90
CA SER A 109 20.95 -16.96 -6.62
C SER A 109 20.05 -17.97 -7.35
N LEU A 110 18.75 -17.97 -7.05
CA LEU A 110 17.71 -18.72 -7.77
C LEU A 110 16.66 -17.69 -8.23
N TYR A 111 16.28 -17.46 -9.48
CA TYR A 111 16.73 -17.89 -10.81
C TYR A 111 16.55 -16.69 -11.75
N TYR A 112 17.47 -16.51 -12.69
CA TYR A 112 17.32 -15.61 -13.85
C TYR A 112 16.40 -16.30 -14.87
N VAL A 113 15.23 -15.74 -15.20
CA VAL A 113 14.52 -16.15 -16.42
C VAL A 113 15.13 -15.39 -17.60
N LYS A 114 16.11 -16.02 -18.24
CA LYS A 114 16.67 -15.57 -19.51
C LYS A 114 15.66 -15.90 -20.61
N MET A 115 14.80 -14.95 -20.99
CA MET A 115 14.07 -15.05 -22.26
C MET A 115 15.06 -14.85 -23.41
N SER A 116 15.43 -15.93 -24.09
CA SER A 116 16.08 -15.86 -25.39
C SER A 116 15.04 -15.64 -26.47
N ILE A 117 15.00 -14.44 -27.06
CA ILE A 117 14.29 -14.20 -28.31
C ILE A 117 15.16 -14.78 -29.43
N SER A 118 14.69 -15.87 -30.04
CA SER A 118 15.27 -16.39 -31.27
C SER A 118 14.68 -15.61 -32.43
N ILE A 119 15.49 -14.75 -33.06
CA ILE A 119 15.14 -14.14 -34.35
C ILE A 119 15.40 -15.20 -35.42
N ALA A 120 14.34 -15.72 -36.03
CA ALA A 120 14.44 -16.51 -37.25
C ALA A 120 14.66 -15.56 -38.44
N ALA A 121 15.57 -15.97 -39.32
CA ALA A 121 16.16 -15.21 -40.43
C ALA A 121 15.16 -14.68 -41.47
#